data_AF-A0A820UB16-F1
#
_entry.id   AF-A0A820UB16-F1
#
_cell.length_a   1.000
_cell.length_b   1.000
_cell.length_c   1.000
_cell.angle_alpha   90.00
_cell.angle_beta   90.00
_cell.angle_gamma   90.00
#
_symmetry.space_group_name_H-M   'P 1'
#
loop_
_entity.id
_entity.type
_entity.pdbx_description
1 polymer ?
#
loop_
_entity_poly.entity_id
_entity_poly.type
_entity_poly.pdbx_seq_one_letter_code
_entity_poly.pdbx_strand_id
1 'polypeptide(L)'
;QVIHREDKVIIVFRADGSRIVSFADGTRITTFEAVEQKSNTPTNPDSDDRNNSMLGFRKIPHIRVEAPGYATIAFNCETTDCRTVFNDGSSIDVFANGTYSIFESDGEKFDINENGDVLLDFQQSIYAKRVQELLSNVEPSKCIMSQNGDLIFDAVDYEQTQYCVEASGETYAKEADPRQMTKTLPLEMHVPR
;
A
#
# COMPACT_ATOMS: atom_id res chain seq x y z
N GLN A 1 -12.64 -17.79 -27.70
CA GLN A 1 -13.92 -17.48 -28.39
C GLN A 1 -14.10 -15.96 -28.44
N VAL A 2 -14.66 -15.40 -29.51
CA VAL A 2 -14.98 -13.96 -29.60
C VAL A 2 -16.48 -13.81 -29.89
N ILE A 3 -17.15 -12.91 -29.17
CA ILE A 3 -18.56 -12.56 -29.36
C ILE A 3 -18.65 -11.08 -29.70
N HIS A 4 -19.40 -10.76 -30.75
CA HIS A 4 -19.75 -9.39 -31.13
C HIS A 4 -21.23 -9.16 -30.82
N ARG A 5 -21.53 -8.14 -30.04
CA ARG A 5 -22.91 -7.71 -29.74
C ARG A 5 -23.34 -6.58 -30.66
N GLU A 6 -24.65 -6.41 -30.82
CA GLU A 6 -25.25 -5.34 -31.65
C GLU A 6 -24.92 -3.93 -31.13
N ASP A 7 -24.73 -3.77 -29.81
CA ASP A 7 -24.34 -2.53 -29.16
C ASP A 7 -22.84 -2.23 -29.27
N LYS A 8 -22.14 -2.85 -30.22
CA LYS A 8 -20.70 -2.68 -30.50
C LYS A 8 -19.78 -3.13 -29.36
N VAL A 9 -20.27 -3.90 -28.41
CA VAL A 9 -19.45 -4.53 -27.37
C VAL A 9 -18.80 -5.80 -27.92
N ILE A 10 -17.50 -5.97 -27.67
CA ILE A 10 -16.72 -7.15 -28.05
C ILE A 10 -16.33 -7.91 -26.78
N ILE A 11 -16.64 -9.20 -26.73
CA ILE A 11 -16.28 -10.07 -25.61
C ILE A 11 -15.30 -11.14 -26.11
N VAL A 12 -14.13 -11.22 -25.48
CA VAL A 12 -13.08 -12.19 -25.80
C VAL A 12 -12.88 -13.13 -24.61
N PHE A 13 -13.03 -14.43 -24.85
CA PHE A 13 -12.69 -15.50 -23.91
C PHE A 13 -11.34 -16.09 -24.30
N ARG A 14 -10.39 -16.05 -23.38
CA ARG A 14 -9.04 -16.59 -23.55
C ARG A 14 -8.92 -17.98 -22.94
N ALA A 15 -7.92 -18.73 -23.38
CA ALA A 15 -7.68 -20.10 -22.94
C ALA A 15 -7.21 -20.21 -21.48
N ASP A 16 -6.64 -19.13 -20.94
CA ASP A 16 -6.21 -19.00 -19.56
C ASP A 16 -7.37 -18.72 -18.57
N GLY A 17 -8.62 -18.74 -19.06
CA GLY A 17 -9.82 -18.43 -18.27
C GLY A 17 -10.12 -16.94 -18.16
N SER A 18 -9.24 -16.05 -18.64
CA SER A 18 -9.50 -14.62 -18.61
C SER A 18 -10.53 -14.19 -19.65
N ARG A 19 -11.29 -13.13 -19.32
CA ARG A 19 -12.35 -12.56 -20.17
C ARG A 19 -12.14 -11.07 -20.32
N ILE A 20 -12.20 -10.57 -21.55
CA ILE A 20 -12.13 -9.14 -21.84
C ILE A 20 -13.45 -8.69 -22.46
N VAL A 21 -14.02 -7.62 -21.93
CA VAL A 21 -15.17 -6.91 -22.49
C VAL A 21 -14.70 -5.53 -22.93
N SER A 22 -14.75 -5.26 -24.23
CA SER A 22 -14.34 -3.97 -24.80
C SER A 22 -15.56 -3.21 -25.32
N PHE A 23 -15.65 -1.94 -24.96
CA PHE A 23 -16.70 -1.02 -25.37
C PHE A 23 -16.20 -0.09 -26.48
N ALA A 24 -17.14 0.52 -27.22
CA ALA A 24 -16.83 1.36 -28.38
C ALA A 24 -16.12 2.68 -28.03
N ASP A 25 -16.25 3.14 -26.78
CA ASP A 25 -15.57 4.31 -26.22
C ASP A 25 -14.11 4.03 -25.80
N GLY A 26 -13.66 2.77 -25.95
CA GLY A 26 -12.33 2.34 -25.54
C GLY A 26 -12.25 1.80 -24.12
N THR A 27 -13.34 1.85 -23.34
CA THR A 27 -13.42 1.22 -22.02
C THR A 27 -13.24 -0.29 -22.14
N ARG A 28 -12.47 -0.89 -21.24
CA ARG A 28 -12.20 -2.33 -21.18
C ARG A 28 -12.36 -2.85 -19.77
N ILE A 29 -13.08 -3.96 -19.63
CA ILE A 29 -13.21 -4.70 -18.38
C ILE A 29 -12.59 -6.08 -18.58
N THR A 30 -11.57 -6.39 -17.79
CA THR A 30 -10.82 -7.65 -17.86
C THR A 30 -11.00 -8.45 -16.58
N THR A 31 -11.49 -9.68 -16.67
CA THR A 31 -11.43 -10.66 -15.57
C THR A 31 -10.21 -11.55 -15.78
N PHE A 32 -9.35 -11.70 -14.79
CA PHE A 32 -8.12 -12.51 -14.88
C PHE A 32 -7.74 -13.10 -13.51
N GLU A 33 -6.83 -14.07 -13.50
CA GLU A 33 -6.26 -14.61 -12.25
C GLU A 33 -4.90 -13.96 -11.96
N ALA A 34 -4.75 -13.34 -10.79
CA ALA A 34 -3.46 -12.87 -10.29
C ALA A 34 -2.88 -13.90 -9.31
N VAL A 35 -1.55 -14.06 -9.32
CA VAL A 35 -0.87 -14.90 -8.34
C VAL A 35 -0.48 -14.02 -7.16
N GLU A 36 -1.05 -14.31 -5.99
CA GLU A 36 -0.75 -13.59 -4.76
C GLU A 36 -0.13 -14.53 -3.73
N GLN A 37 0.69 -13.94 -2.86
CA GLN A 37 1.31 -14.64 -1.75
C GLN A 37 0.26 -14.81 -0.64
N LYS A 38 0.12 -16.02 -0.11
CA LYS A 38 -0.74 -16.26 1.05
C LYS A 38 -0.13 -15.56 2.27
N SER A 39 -0.85 -14.61 2.87
CA SER A 39 -0.46 -14.03 4.14
C SER A 39 -0.50 -15.12 5.22
N ASN A 40 0.62 -15.31 5.91
CA ASN A 40 0.71 -16.19 7.06
C ASN A 40 0.16 -15.46 8.29
N THR A 41 -1.14 -15.24 8.38
CA THR A 41 -1.75 -14.93 9.68
C THR A 41 -1.90 -16.25 10.44
N PRO A 42 -1.15 -16.51 11.52
CA PRO A 42 -1.32 -17.72 12.31
C PRO A 42 -2.72 -17.70 12.91
N THR A 43 -3.61 -18.53 12.37
CA THR A 43 -5.03 -18.55 12.77
C THR A 43 -5.25 -19.32 14.08
N ASN A 44 -4.19 -19.80 14.74
CA ASN A 44 -4.24 -20.39 16.07
C ASN A 44 -2.85 -20.28 16.75
N PRO A 45 -2.74 -19.69 17.95
CA PRO A 45 -1.51 -19.72 18.74
C PRO A 45 -1.19 -21.11 19.31
N ASP A 46 -2.11 -22.08 19.23
CA ASP A 46 -1.98 -23.40 19.86
C ASP A 46 -1.67 -24.56 18.88
N SER A 47 -1.47 -24.31 17.58
CA SER A 47 -1.07 -25.37 16.65
C SER A 47 0.45 -25.43 16.53
N ASP A 48 1.05 -26.38 17.25
CA ASP A 48 2.48 -26.73 17.25
C ASP A 48 2.97 -27.37 15.92
N ASP A 49 2.41 -26.97 14.77
CA ASP A 49 2.86 -27.43 13.45
C ASP A 49 4.03 -26.58 12.95
N ARG A 50 5.18 -26.73 13.61
CA ARG A 50 6.48 -26.17 13.21
C ARG A 50 7.11 -26.91 12.03
N ASN A 51 6.32 -27.38 11.08
CA ASN A 51 6.87 -28.06 9.92
C ASN A 51 6.12 -27.68 8.65
N ASN A 52 6.79 -26.87 7.84
CA ASN A 52 6.46 -26.51 6.46
C ASN A 52 5.48 -25.33 6.26
N SER A 53 5.84 -24.15 6.77
CA SER A 53 5.34 -22.87 6.24
C SER A 53 5.97 -22.60 4.85
N MET A 54 5.61 -23.40 3.86
CA MET A 54 5.88 -23.06 2.47
C MET A 54 4.91 -21.93 2.11
N LEU A 55 5.44 -20.75 1.78
CA LEU A 55 4.69 -19.60 1.27
C LEU A 55 3.84 -20.06 0.08
N GLY A 56 2.58 -20.37 0.33
CA GLY A 56 1.67 -20.85 -0.70
C GLY A 56 1.31 -19.69 -1.59
N PHE A 57 1.62 -19.75 -2.87
CA PHE A 57 1.04 -18.84 -3.84
C PHE A 57 -0.34 -19.35 -4.23
N ARG A 58 -1.32 -18.45 -4.26
CA ARG A 58 -2.68 -18.77 -4.70
C ARG A 58 -3.07 -17.89 -5.87
N LYS A 59 -3.88 -18.46 -6.77
CA LYS A 59 -4.48 -17.70 -7.87
C LYS A 59 -5.79 -17.09 -7.38
N ILE A 60 -5.95 -15.78 -7.56
CA ILE A 60 -7.11 -15.03 -7.10
C ILE A 60 -7.76 -14.33 -8.29
N PRO A 61 -9.08 -14.47 -8.47
CA PRO A 61 -9.80 -13.75 -9.49
C PRO A 61 -9.73 -12.23 -9.24
N HIS A 62 -9.45 -11.49 -10.30
CA HIS A 62 -9.41 -10.05 -10.33
C HIS A 62 -10.29 -9.50 -11.44
N ILE A 63 -10.83 -8.31 -11.24
CA ILE A 63 -11.49 -7.51 -12.28
C ILE A 63 -10.69 -6.22 -12.45
N ARG A 64 -10.25 -5.92 -13.67
CA ARG A 64 -9.59 -4.66 -14.02
C ARG A 64 -10.45 -3.85 -14.97
N VAL A 65 -10.54 -2.56 -14.72
CA VAL A 65 -11.26 -1.57 -15.53
C VAL A 65 -10.25 -0.55 -16.05
N GLU A 66 -10.22 -0.38 -17.36
CA GLU A 66 -9.34 0.54 -18.08
C GLU A 66 -10.21 1.43 -18.97
N ALA A 67 -9.99 2.75 -18.93
CA ALA A 67 -10.68 3.69 -19.82
C ALA A 67 -9.71 4.79 -20.28
N PRO A 68 -9.70 5.18 -21.56
CA PRO A 68 -8.81 6.22 -22.06
C PRO A 68 -9.00 7.55 -21.30
N GLY A 69 -7.89 8.12 -20.80
CA GLY A 69 -7.91 9.37 -20.05
C GLY A 69 -8.27 9.25 -18.56
N TYR A 70 -8.49 8.03 -18.05
CA TYR A 70 -8.80 7.76 -16.65
C TYR A 70 -7.76 6.85 -16.00
N ALA A 71 -7.74 6.81 -14.68
CA ALA A 71 -6.96 5.84 -13.93
C ALA A 71 -7.47 4.41 -14.19
N THR A 72 -6.56 3.43 -14.11
CA THR A 72 -6.89 2.01 -14.20
C THR A 72 -7.15 1.47 -12.80
N ILE A 73 -8.25 0.74 -12.62
CA ILE A 73 -8.61 0.16 -11.31
C ILE A 73 -8.62 -1.36 -11.44
N ALA A 74 -8.03 -2.07 -10.49
CA ALA A 74 -8.12 -3.52 -10.36
C ALA A 74 -8.65 -3.91 -8.97
N PHE A 75 -9.63 -4.81 -8.93
CA PHE A 75 -10.27 -5.31 -7.72
C PHE A 75 -9.86 -6.76 -7.48
N ASN A 76 -9.40 -7.08 -6.28
CA ASN A 76 -9.29 -8.44 -5.79
C ASN A 76 -10.72 -8.94 -5.47
N CYS A 77 -11.18 -9.98 -6.16
CA CYS A 77 -12.58 -10.41 -6.04
C CYS A 77 -12.88 -11.23 -4.78
N GLU A 78 -11.86 -11.53 -3.98
CA GLU A 78 -12.04 -12.23 -2.70
C GLU A 78 -11.98 -11.30 -1.51
N THR A 79 -10.97 -10.42 -1.45
CA THR A 79 -10.79 -9.50 -0.33
C THR A 79 -11.55 -8.19 -0.52
N THR A 80 -11.95 -7.87 -1.76
CA THR A 80 -12.51 -6.58 -2.19
C THR A 80 -11.54 -5.40 -2.12
N ASP A 81 -10.26 -5.67 -1.85
CA ASP A 81 -9.20 -4.68 -1.97
C ASP A 81 -9.09 -4.21 -3.43
N CYS A 82 -8.70 -2.96 -3.62
CA CYS A 82 -8.51 -2.44 -4.96
C CYS A 82 -7.25 -1.60 -5.09
N ARG A 83 -6.61 -1.71 -6.27
CA ARG A 83 -5.49 -0.87 -6.68
C ARG A 83 -5.95 0.05 -7.79
N THR A 84 -5.72 1.34 -7.62
CA THR A 84 -5.88 2.36 -8.65
C THR A 84 -4.50 2.80 -9.13
N VAL A 85 -4.26 2.82 -10.44
CA VAL A 85 -2.99 3.25 -11.06
C VAL A 85 -3.26 4.42 -12.00
N PHE A 86 -2.53 5.52 -11.79
CA PHE A 86 -2.61 6.73 -12.59
C PHE A 86 -1.59 6.72 -13.74
N ASN A 87 -1.79 7.60 -14.71
CA ASN A 87 -0.95 7.66 -15.91
C ASN A 87 0.49 8.12 -15.64
N ASP A 88 0.73 8.83 -14.54
CA ASP A 88 2.08 9.22 -14.09
C ASP A 88 2.82 8.10 -13.37
N GLY A 89 2.17 6.94 -13.16
CA GLY A 89 2.72 5.79 -12.45
C GLY A 89 2.46 5.79 -10.95
N SER A 90 1.87 6.85 -10.39
CA SER A 90 1.38 6.82 -9.01
C SER A 90 0.24 5.81 -8.86
N SER A 91 0.06 5.28 -7.65
CA SER A 91 -1.00 4.32 -7.37
C SER A 91 -1.52 4.43 -5.95
N ILE A 92 -2.74 3.95 -5.75
CA ILE A 92 -3.39 3.88 -4.45
C ILE A 92 -3.91 2.47 -4.27
N ASP A 93 -3.49 1.81 -3.20
CA ASP A 93 -4.09 0.58 -2.70
C ASP A 93 -5.11 0.93 -1.63
N VAL A 94 -6.29 0.36 -1.76
CA VAL A 94 -7.39 0.50 -0.80
C VAL A 94 -7.71 -0.88 -0.29
N PHE A 95 -7.70 -1.04 1.02
CA PHE A 95 -7.98 -2.30 1.68
C PHE A 95 -9.38 -2.28 2.29
N ALA A 96 -10.04 -3.44 2.33
CA ALA A 96 -11.41 -3.57 2.83
C ALA A 96 -11.56 -3.21 4.32
N ASN A 97 -10.45 -3.19 5.07
CA ASN A 97 -10.41 -2.74 6.47
C ASN A 97 -10.45 -1.21 6.63
N GLY A 98 -10.48 -0.44 5.54
CA GLY A 98 -10.51 1.03 5.58
C GLY A 98 -9.14 1.69 5.64
N THR A 99 -8.06 0.92 5.42
CA THR A 99 -6.70 1.47 5.28
C THR A 99 -6.33 1.69 3.81
N TYR A 100 -5.37 2.57 3.55
CA TYR A 100 -4.93 2.94 2.21
C TYR A 100 -3.41 3.06 2.16
N SER A 101 -2.79 2.67 1.05
CA SER A 101 -1.39 2.97 0.75
C SER A 101 -1.30 3.78 -0.54
N ILE A 102 -0.69 4.95 -0.49
CA ILE A 102 -0.42 5.79 -1.66
C ILE A 102 1.05 5.61 -2.04
N PHE A 103 1.30 5.34 -3.31
CA PHE A 103 2.62 5.24 -3.91
C PHE A 103 2.77 6.37 -4.93
N GLU A 104 3.68 7.29 -4.68
CA GLU A 104 3.98 8.35 -5.62
C GLU A 104 4.92 7.87 -6.74
N SER A 105 4.90 8.58 -7.86
CA SER A 105 5.68 8.23 -9.06
C SER A 105 7.20 8.29 -8.84
N ASP A 106 7.65 8.99 -7.81
CA ASP A 106 9.05 9.13 -7.39
C ASP A 106 9.47 8.11 -6.32
N GLY A 107 8.58 7.18 -5.96
CA GLY A 107 8.82 6.07 -5.04
C GLY A 107 8.52 6.38 -3.58
N GLU A 108 7.98 7.54 -3.24
CA GLU A 108 7.47 7.79 -1.88
C GLU A 108 6.22 6.97 -1.59
N LYS A 109 6.05 6.59 -0.31
CA LYS A 109 4.93 5.80 0.17
C LYS A 109 4.30 6.44 1.39
N PHE A 110 2.98 6.59 1.35
CA PHE A 110 2.14 7.05 2.45
C PHE A 110 1.21 5.91 2.85
N ASP A 111 1.23 5.54 4.12
CA ASP A 111 0.28 4.58 4.69
C ASP A 111 -0.74 5.34 5.54
N ILE A 112 -2.02 5.13 5.28
CA ILE A 112 -3.13 5.80 5.96
C ILE A 112 -3.98 4.73 6.66
N ASN A 113 -4.14 4.85 7.98
CA ASN A 113 -4.94 3.91 8.76
C ASN A 113 -6.44 4.28 8.75
N GLU A 114 -7.30 3.46 9.36
CA GLU A 114 -8.74 3.73 9.43
C GLU A 114 -9.13 5.02 10.18
N ASN A 115 -8.23 5.56 11.01
CA ASN A 115 -8.44 6.80 11.76
C ASN A 115 -7.99 8.05 11.00
N GLY A 116 -7.42 7.87 9.80
CA GLY A 116 -6.85 8.95 8.99
C GLY A 116 -5.45 9.38 9.41
N ASP A 117 -4.77 8.62 10.29
CA ASP A 117 -3.37 8.88 10.61
C ASP A 117 -2.50 8.44 9.43
N VAL A 118 -1.51 9.26 9.12
CA VAL A 118 -0.61 9.09 7.97
C VAL A 118 0.79 8.76 8.47
N LEU A 119 1.35 7.66 7.98
CA LEU A 119 2.76 7.32 8.11
C LEU A 119 3.46 7.57 6.78
N LEU A 120 4.45 8.45 6.80
CA LEU A 120 5.39 8.65 5.71
C LEU A 120 6.64 7.80 5.98
N ASP A 121 6.89 6.86 5.08
CA ASP A 121 8.11 6.04 5.09
C ASP A 121 9.07 6.50 3.99
N PHE A 122 10.04 7.33 4.37
CA PHE A 122 11.04 7.80 3.42
C PHE A 122 11.99 6.69 2.97
N GLN A 123 12.04 5.50 3.61
CA GLN A 123 12.95 4.42 3.22
C GLN A 123 12.75 3.94 1.78
N GLN A 124 11.53 4.09 1.24
CA GLN A 124 11.21 3.64 -0.11
C GLN A 124 11.53 4.69 -1.20
N SER A 125 11.68 5.96 -0.80
CA SER A 125 11.96 7.10 -1.68
C SER A 125 13.29 6.91 -2.45
N ILE A 126 13.29 7.31 -3.72
CA ILE A 126 14.51 7.38 -4.54
C ILE A 126 15.54 8.33 -3.91
N TYR A 127 15.08 9.40 -3.25
CA TYR A 127 15.96 10.33 -2.56
C TYR A 127 16.68 9.67 -1.38
N ALA A 128 15.94 8.95 -0.53
CA ALA A 128 16.52 8.25 0.62
C ALA A 128 17.56 7.19 0.20
N LYS A 129 17.29 6.44 -0.87
CA LYS A 129 18.26 5.49 -1.43
C LYS A 129 19.55 6.17 -1.88
N ARG A 130 19.46 7.30 -2.58
CA ARG A 130 20.64 8.10 -2.97
C ARG A 130 21.40 8.67 -1.77
N VAL A 131 20.69 9.13 -0.75
CA VAL A 131 21.30 9.61 0.49
C VAL A 131 22.02 8.47 1.21
N GLN A 132 21.43 7.28 1.28
CA GLN A 132 22.03 6.11 1.90
C GLN A 132 23.28 5.60 1.13
N GLU A 133 23.27 5.71 -0.20
CA GLU A 133 24.44 5.42 -1.04
C GLU A 133 25.60 6.42 -0.80
N LEU A 134 25.28 7.69 -0.55
CA LEU A 134 26.27 8.76 -0.33
C LEU A 134 26.75 8.83 1.12
N LEU A 135 25.88 8.53 2.08
CA LEU A 135 26.08 8.61 3.51
C LEU A 135 25.74 7.25 4.12
N SER A 136 26.75 6.38 4.19
CA SER A 136 26.62 4.94 4.50
C SER A 136 26.07 4.59 5.90
N ASN A 137 25.56 5.54 6.68
CA ASN A 137 25.03 5.33 8.02
C ASN A 137 23.78 6.19 8.33
N VAL A 138 23.12 6.77 7.33
CA VAL A 138 21.88 7.53 7.55
C VAL A 138 20.68 6.61 7.39
N GLU A 139 19.94 6.39 8.48
CA GLU A 139 18.62 5.77 8.38
C GLU A 139 17.61 6.78 7.84
N PRO A 140 16.79 6.42 6.84
CA PRO A 140 15.77 7.31 6.34
C PRO A 140 14.74 7.61 7.43
N SER A 141 14.39 8.89 7.53
CA SER A 141 13.40 9.41 8.45
C SER A 141 12.05 8.72 8.34
N LYS A 142 11.29 8.73 9.44
CA LYS A 142 9.86 8.41 9.44
C LYS A 142 9.11 9.62 9.97
N CYS A 143 7.91 9.85 9.43
CA CYS A 143 7.02 10.88 9.94
C CYS A 143 5.62 10.28 10.14
N ILE A 144 5.05 10.55 11.31
CA ILE A 144 3.67 10.21 11.66
C ILE A 144 2.91 11.52 11.77
N MET A 145 1.75 11.58 11.12
CA MET A 145 0.79 12.67 11.27
C MET A 145 -0.54 12.08 11.73
N SER A 146 -1.04 12.54 12.87
CA SER A 146 -2.38 12.17 13.34
C SER A 146 -3.29 13.40 13.32
N GLN A 147 -4.53 13.20 12.87
CA GLN A 147 -5.55 14.25 12.93
C GLN A 147 -6.36 14.21 14.23
N ASN A 148 -6.39 13.06 14.91
CA ASN A 148 -7.31 12.78 16.01
C ASN A 148 -6.61 12.47 17.34
N GLY A 149 -5.29 12.43 17.36
CA GLY A 149 -4.48 12.18 18.57
C GLY A 149 -4.00 13.46 19.27
N ASP A 150 -3.55 13.30 20.51
CA ASP A 150 -2.85 14.36 21.25
C ASP A 150 -1.51 14.74 20.61
N LEU A 151 -0.91 13.81 19.84
CA LEU A 151 0.29 14.01 19.04
C LEU A 151 -0.12 14.23 17.58
N ILE A 152 0.01 15.45 17.06
CA ILE A 152 -0.36 15.80 15.68
C ILE A 152 0.72 15.38 14.70
N PHE A 153 1.99 15.55 15.08
CA PHE A 153 3.14 15.31 14.22
C PHE A 153 4.30 14.75 15.05
N ASP A 154 4.95 13.73 14.53
CA ASP A 154 6.18 13.16 15.06
C ASP A 154 7.09 12.77 13.91
N ALA A 155 8.28 13.37 13.82
CA ALA A 155 9.24 13.05 12.78
C ALA A 155 10.66 12.96 13.36
N VAL A 156 11.44 12.02 12.85
CA VAL A 156 12.86 11.88 13.19
C VAL A 156 13.69 12.20 11.96
N ASP A 157 14.58 13.18 12.03
CA ASP A 157 15.48 13.53 10.92
C ASP A 157 16.67 12.56 10.78
N TYR A 158 17.53 12.81 9.80
CA TYR A 158 18.73 12.00 9.54
C TYR A 158 19.81 12.13 10.62
N GLU A 159 19.78 13.22 11.41
CA GLU A 159 20.67 13.46 12.56
C GLU A 159 20.12 12.80 13.83
N GLN A 160 19.02 12.06 13.71
CA GLN A 160 18.29 11.44 14.82
C GLN A 160 17.69 12.47 15.78
N THR A 161 17.39 13.67 15.31
CA THR A 161 16.60 14.66 16.05
C THR A 161 15.12 14.36 15.86
N GLN A 162 14.41 14.14 16.96
CA GLN A 162 12.96 13.98 16.98
C GLN A 162 12.27 15.33 17.12
N TYR A 163 11.31 15.61 16.26
CA TYR A 163 10.46 16.78 16.23
C TYR A 163 9.02 16.37 16.47
N CYS A 164 8.40 16.94 17.49
CA CYS A 164 7.02 16.63 17.85
C CYS A 164 6.17 17.89 17.96
N VAL A 165 4.91 17.78 17.54
CA VAL A 165 3.87 18.79 17.72
C VAL A 165 2.66 18.13 18.36
N GLU A 166 2.21 18.69 19.48
CA GLU A 166 1.00 18.24 20.19
C GLU A 166 -0.23 19.05 19.79
N ALA A 167 -1.41 18.50 20.04
CA ALA A 167 -2.70 19.15 19.79
C ALA A 167 -2.93 20.42 20.62
N SER A 168 -2.21 20.54 21.74
CA SER A 168 -2.13 21.77 22.55
C SER A 168 -1.44 22.93 21.83
N GLY A 169 -0.71 22.66 20.74
CA GLY A 169 0.18 23.60 20.07
C GLY A 169 1.60 23.63 20.66
N GLU A 170 1.89 22.79 21.65
CA GLU A 170 3.25 22.62 22.16
C GLU A 170 4.14 21.91 21.14
N THR A 171 5.40 22.33 21.07
CA THR A 171 6.39 21.78 20.15
C THR A 171 7.69 21.48 20.90
N TYR A 172 8.32 20.35 20.61
CA TYR A 172 9.65 20.05 21.14
C TYR A 172 10.55 19.40 20.09
N ALA A 173 11.85 19.66 20.23
CA ALA A 173 12.91 18.99 19.50
C ALA A 173 13.83 18.31 20.51
N LYS A 174 14.06 17.01 20.35
CA LYS A 174 14.92 16.22 21.24
C LYS A 174 15.87 15.39 20.40
N GLU A 175 17.17 15.46 20.69
CA GLU A 175 18.12 14.46 20.17
C GLU A 175 17.66 13.07 20.66
N ALA A 176 17.44 12.13 19.74
CA ALA A 176 17.04 10.79 20.10
C ALA A 176 18.17 10.14 20.91
N ASP A 177 17.90 9.84 22.18
CA ASP A 177 18.83 9.08 23.02
C ASP A 177 18.76 7.61 22.57
N PRO A 178 19.84 7.04 22.00
CA PRO A 178 19.85 5.66 21.50
C PRO A 178 19.58 4.62 22.60
N ARG A 179 19.52 5.01 23.89
CA ARG A 179 19.23 4.13 25.04
C ARG A 179 17.79 4.22 25.57
N GLN A 180 16.95 5.12 25.05
CA GLN A 180 15.57 5.35 25.54
C GLN A 180 14.46 4.97 24.54
N MET A 181 14.72 4.06 23.60
CA MET A 181 13.69 3.46 22.72
C MET A 181 12.71 2.53 23.48
N THR A 182 12.16 2.96 24.63
CA THR A 182 11.20 2.20 25.43
C THR A 182 9.96 2.99 25.86
N LYS A 183 9.77 4.22 25.38
CA LYS A 183 8.41 4.75 25.28
C LYS A 183 7.84 4.31 23.95
N THR A 184 7.04 3.26 24.04
CA THR A 184 6.23 2.63 23.01
C THR A 184 5.77 3.67 21.98
N LEU A 185 6.45 3.71 20.84
CA LEU A 185 5.83 4.21 19.63
C LEU A 185 4.53 3.39 19.46
N PRO A 186 3.38 3.98 19.12
CA PRO A 186 2.25 3.21 18.61
C PRO A 186 2.63 2.73 17.20
N LEU A 187 3.64 1.88 17.10
CA LEU A 187 4.19 1.36 15.84
C LEU A 187 3.93 -0.13 15.76
N GLU A 188 2.64 -0.46 15.83
CA GLU A 188 2.07 -1.36 14.84
C GLU A 188 0.90 -0.62 14.19
N MET A 189 1.20 0.34 13.32
CA MET A 189 0.33 0.50 12.15
C MET A 189 0.48 -0.78 11.34
N HIS A 190 -0.28 -1.80 11.72
CA HIS A 190 -0.37 -3.04 10.98
C HIS A 190 -1.22 -2.76 9.74
N VAL A 191 -0.58 -2.19 8.71
CA VAL A 191 -1.12 -2.24 7.36
C VAL A 191 -0.91 -3.67 6.90
N PRO A 192 -1.98 -4.47 6.70
CA PRO A 192 -1.82 -5.82 6.20
C PRO A 192 -1.05 -5.77 4.88
N ARG A 193 0.04 -6.54 4.79
CA ARG A 193 0.73 -6.82 3.53
C ARG A 193 0.05 -7.96 2.79
#